data_AF-A0A8T4XIF4-F1
#
_entry.id   AF-A0A8T4XIF4-F1
#
_cell.length_a   1.000
_cell.length_b   1.000
_cell.length_c   1.000
_cell.angle_alpha   90.00
_cell.angle_beta   90.00
_cell.angle_gamma   90.00
#
_symmetry.space_group_name_H-M   'P 1'
#
loop_
_entity.id
_entity.type
_entity.pdbx_description
1 polymer ?
#
loop_
_entity_poly.entity_id
_entity_poly.type
_entity_poly.pdbx_seq_one_letter_code
_entity_poly.pdbx_strand_id
1 'polypeptide(L)' 'MMYDEIGEMAKSLERRRDQLLKELKKLDEEYKKGKIDKESYEVKRKEIERTIVEVMDRLAQMRFLMGQA' A
#
# COMPACT_ATOMS: atom_id res chain seq x y z
N MET A 1 -8.79 22.25 -12.33
CA MET A 1 -8.23 21.40 -13.40
C MET A 1 -6.99 20.64 -12.93
N MET A 2 -5.80 21.23 -12.77
CA MET A 2 -4.59 20.46 -12.35
C MET A 2 -4.67 19.90 -10.91
N TYR A 3 -5.24 20.64 -9.96
CA TYR A 3 -5.38 20.18 -8.57
C TYR A 3 -6.42 19.06 -8.41
N ASP A 4 -7.43 19.00 -9.28
CA ASP A 4 -8.47 17.96 -9.24
C ASP A 4 -7.90 16.61 -9.69
N GLU A 5 -7.04 16.62 -10.72
CA GLU A 5 -6.35 15.41 -11.20
C GLU A 5 -5.39 14.84 -10.16
N ILE A 6 -4.63 15.71 -9.46
CA ILE A 6 -3.74 15.31 -8.37
C ILE A 6 -4.56 14.72 -7.20
N GLY A 7 -5.71 15.32 -6.89
CA GLY A 7 -6.62 14.83 -5.86
C GLY A 7 -7.19 13.44 -6.17
N GLU A 8 -7.62 13.18 -7.40
CA GLU A 8 -8.10 11.85 -7.81
C GLU A 8 -6.96 10.81 -7.82
N MET A 9 -5.75 11.20 -8.21
CA MET A 9 -4.57 10.33 -8.14
C MET A 9 -4.21 9.97 -6.69
N ALA A 10 -4.27 10.94 -5.77
CA ALA A 10 -4.05 10.71 -4.35
C ALA A 10 -5.09 9.73 -3.78
N LYS A 11 -6.38 9.90 -4.09
CA LYS A 11 -7.44 8.96 -3.67
C LYS A 11 -7.21 7.54 -4.19
N SER A 12 -6.73 7.41 -5.43
CA SER A 12 -6.39 6.10 -6.01
C SER A 12 -5.26 5.43 -5.23
N LEU A 13 -4.21 6.18 -4.90
CA LEU A 13 -3.09 5.70 -4.08
C LEU A 13 -3.53 5.33 -2.65
N GLU A 14 -4.41 6.10 -2.02
CA GLU A 14 -4.98 5.77 -0.71
C GLU A 14 -5.77 4.46 -0.75
N ARG A 15 -6.62 4.26 -1.77
CA ARG A 15 -7.32 2.98 -1.98
C ARG A 15 -6.35 1.83 -2.18
N ARG A 16 -5.26 2.03 -2.93
CA ARG A 16 -4.24 1.00 -3.15
C ARG A 16 -3.53 0.64 -1.85
N ARG A 17 -3.16 1.62 -1.02
CA ARG A 17 -2.61 1.38 0.32
C ARG A 17 -3.56 0.53 1.16
N ASP A 18 -4.84 0.89 1.19
CA ASP A 18 -5.82 0.16 2.01
C ASP A 18 -6.05 -1.27 1.51
N GLN A 19 -5.97 -1.50 0.20
CA GLN A 19 -5.97 -2.86 -0.37
C GLN A 19 -4.74 -3.65 0.06
N LEU A 20 -3.54 -3.07 -0.04
CA LEU A 20 -2.30 -3.73 0.37
C LEU A 20 -2.29 -4.10 1.87
N LEU A 21 -2.85 -3.22 2.73
CA LEU A 21 -3.00 -3.53 4.16
C LEU A 21 -3.96 -4.70 4.40
N LYS A 22 -5.03 -4.82 3.60
CA LYS A 22 -5.93 -5.98 3.65
C LYS A 22 -5.25 -7.25 3.14
N GLU A 23 -4.46 -7.16 2.07
CA GLU A 23 -3.67 -8.27 1.55
C GLU A 23 -2.66 -8.77 2.58
N LEU A 24 -1.94 -7.86 3.25
CA LEU A 24 -1.01 -8.18 4.33
C LEU A 24 -1.71 -8.90 5.48
N LYS A 25 -2.86 -8.39 5.92
CA LYS A 25 -3.65 -9.03 6.98
C LYS A 25 -4.11 -10.43 6.57
N LYS A 26 -4.55 -10.61 5.32
CA LYS A 26 -4.96 -11.92 4.80
C LYS A 26 -3.77 -12.89 4.76
N LEU A 27 -2.60 -12.42 4.34
CA LEU A 27 -1.37 -13.20 4.33
C LEU A 27 -1.01 -13.69 5.74
N ASP A 28 -1.09 -12.83 6.75
CA ASP A 28 -0.89 -13.19 8.15
C ASP A 28 -1.88 -14.26 8.63
N GLU A 29 -3.16 -14.14 8.25
CA GLU A 29 -4.17 -15.13 8.60
C GLU A 29 -3.93 -16.48 7.91
N GLU A 30 -3.47 -16.49 6.66
CA GLU A 30 -3.12 -17.70 5.93
C GLU A 30 -1.91 -18.41 6.56
N TYR A 31 -0.89 -17.65 6.96
CA TYR A 31 0.26 -18.18 7.69
C TYR A 31 -0.12 -18.76 9.05
N LYS A 32 -0.92 -18.03 9.84
CA LYS A 32 -1.42 -18.51 11.14
C LYS A 32 -2.26 -19.79 11.04
N LYS A 33 -2.97 -19.96 9.92
CA LYS A 33 -3.75 -21.17 9.62
C LYS A 33 -2.90 -22.32 9.06
N GLY A 34 -1.59 -22.13 8.89
CA GLY A 34 -0.67 -23.11 8.32
C GLY A 34 -0.90 -23.37 6.83
N LYS A 35 -1.57 -22.46 6.11
CA LYS A 35 -1.85 -22.61 4.67
C LYS A 35 -0.65 -22.30 3.78
N ILE A 36 0.31 -21.54 4.30
CA ILE A 36 1.56 -21.18 3.64
C ILE A 36 2.71 -21.43 4.60
N ASP A 37 3.85 -21.81 4.05
CA ASP A 37 5.09 -21.97 4.81
C ASP A 37 5.72 -20.61 5.14
N LYS A 38 6.73 -20.65 6.02
CA LYS A 38 7.42 -19.44 6.49
C LYS A 38 8.16 -18.71 5.37
N GLU A 39 8.81 -19.42 4.45
CA GLU A 39 9.58 -18.81 3.38
C GLU A 39 8.65 -18.06 2.41
N SER A 40 7.56 -18.73 1.98
CA SER A 40 6.51 -18.13 1.16
C SER A 40 5.86 -16.91 1.84
N TYR A 41 5.64 -16.99 3.15
CA TYR A 41 5.11 -15.87 3.93
C TYR A 41 6.07 -14.67 3.93
N GLU A 42 7.34 -14.88 4.27
CA GLU A 42 8.34 -13.81 4.37
C GLU A 42 8.57 -13.10 3.02
N VAL A 43 8.64 -13.86 1.93
CA VAL A 43 8.80 -13.29 0.57
C VAL A 43 7.61 -12.39 0.22
N LYS A 44 6.39 -12.92 0.32
CA LYS A 44 5.16 -12.17 -0.01
C LYS A 44 4.97 -10.97 0.90
N ARG A 45 5.26 -11.12 2.20
CA ARG A 45 5.17 -10.05 3.18
C ARG A 45 6.08 -8.88 2.78
N LYS A 46 7.34 -9.17 2.48
CA LYS A 46 8.33 -8.18 2.08
C LYS A 46 7.93 -7.44 0.81
N GLU A 47 7.36 -8.15 -0.17
CA GLU A 47 6.83 -7.53 -1.41
C GLU A 47 5.66 -6.57 -1.13
N ILE A 48 4.71 -6.98 -0.28
CA ILE A 48 3.56 -6.14 0.10
C ILE A 48 4.04 -4.91 0.88
N GLU A 49 4.91 -5.10 1.89
CA GLU A 49 5.47 -4.01 2.70
C GLU A 49 6.22 -2.99 1.84
N ARG A 50 7.06 -3.46 0.90
CA ARG A 50 7.76 -2.59 -0.05
C ARG A 50 6.77 -1.78 -0.89
N THR A 51 5.73 -2.42 -1.41
CA THR A 51 4.72 -1.74 -2.23
C THR A 51 3.96 -0.69 -1.42
N ILE A 52 3.66 -0.97 -0.14
CA ILE A 52 3.03 0.00 0.77
C ILE A 52 3.91 1.24 0.91
N VAL A 53 5.22 1.06 1.17
CA VAL A 53 6.17 2.18 1.32
C VAL A 53 6.21 3.03 0.04
N GLU A 54 6.28 2.40 -1.13
CA GLU A 54 6.31 3.10 -2.42
C GLU A 54 5.01 3.90 -2.68
N VAL A 55 3.85 3.35 -2.29
CA VAL A 55 2.56 4.07 -2.37
C VAL A 55 2.51 5.24 -1.40
N MET A 56 3.00 5.06 -0.17
CA MET A 56 3.05 6.12 0.84
C MET A 56 3.99 7.26 0.45
N ASP A 57 5.13 6.95 -0.14
CA ASP A 57 6.07 7.95 -0.66
C ASP A 57 5.43 8.79 -1.77
N ARG A 58 4.77 8.14 -2.74
CA ARG A 58 4.01 8.85 -3.78
C ARG A 58 2.88 9.71 -3.21
N LEU A 59 2.19 9.24 -2.18
CA LEU A 59 1.18 10.05 -1.49
C LEU A 59 1.78 11.30 -0.85
N ALA A 60 2.95 11.18 -0.22
CA ALA A 60 3.65 12.31 0.36
C ALA A 60 4.04 13.33 -0.73
N GLN A 61 4.56 12.85 -1.87
CA GLN A 61 4.88 13.70 -3.03
C GLN A 61 3.63 14.43 -3.56
N MET A 62 2.50 13.74 -3.71
CA MET A 62 1.24 14.36 -4.16
C MET A 62 0.75 15.44 -3.18
N ARG A 63 0.80 15.17 -1.88
CA ARG A 63 0.43 16.15 -0.83
C ARG A 63 1.33 17.39 -0.85
N PHE A 64 2.63 17.19 -1.05
CA PHE A 64 3.58 18.28 -1.21
C PHE A 64 3.25 19.16 -2.43
N LEU A 65 2.95 18.55 -3.59
CA LEU A 65 2.55 19.27 -4.81
C LEU A 65 1.23 20.05 -4.64
N MET A 66 0.32 19.56 -3.80
CA MET A 66 -0.94 20.26 -3.48
C MET A 66 -0.77 21.42 -2.48
N GLY A 67 0.44 21.65 -1.95
CA GLY A 67 0.68 22.69 -0.94
C GLY A 67 0.04 22.39 0.42
N GLN A 68 -0.30 21.12 0.69
CA GLN A 68 -0.87 20.66 1.96
C GLN A 68 0.21 20.26 2.98
N ALA A 69 1.37 20.94 2.95
CA ALA A 69 2.50 20.67 3.85
C ALA A 69 2.22 21.16 5.28
#